data_AF-A0A965UGB4-F1
#
_entry.id   AF-A0A965UGB4-F1
#
_cell.length_a   1.000
_cell.length_b   1.000
_cell.length_c   1.000
_cell.angle_alpha   90.00
_cell.angle_beta   90.00
_cell.angle_gamma   90.00
#
_symmetry.space_group_name_H-M   'P 1'
#
loop_
_entity.id
_entity.type
_entity.pdbx_description
1 polymer ?
#
loop_
_entity_poly.entity_id
_entity_poly.type
_entity_poly.pdbx_seq_one_letter_code
_entity_poly.pdbx_strand_id
1 'polypeptide(L)'
;MSQTVLATAVLGPVDSGRGYSILARSSDRPEEAAVEGMLRHFSLALAGWADRQPADCVVMFPLDPSAFAVARVAFLGDADLGTVAMAHVVIVPAAAMTALDWRPHRLLPHIPAPTADDDLSFADAPLRLDLEALSRADPGPRLAPFGLEWADQDIAVGAASTEAVLAGAIDGMDPPEQRARITGWATSGAFARSGAFDPDEAFRLIVRGAGEGEAPASARRAVRLTNGQIAPVAPSTTPAAPPPAWRVWTEVEAVARARATHRDLDWSPRYADHAPEAAAAIAILEACLDLDPVGRAALLAAVADRSDHTPEGADLLRGCAIALGRLMEQPGEAEGAAWYLNDYVEANADRPAAVALVAGLALREGVLPWMSAQSLDLLAFAGLADRLAAEAAYPLDSLPAATRLRLLKAAIQPAGAAERRRLTVRLIGQCLPEPGASKPCGQAVAALLALPAGPEDAALATPAVYDLVRAAGPAARSAYAARVLSPVLRNEVQMPKQAYVSALKTALHAVGGGGR
;
A
#
# COMPACT_ATOMS: atom_id res chain seq x y z
N MET A 1 49.28 6.79 -9.17
CA MET A 1 47.89 7.25 -8.96
C MET A 1 47.16 6.98 -10.26
N SER A 2 46.08 6.22 -10.23
CA SER A 2 45.33 5.86 -11.45
C SER A 2 44.25 6.91 -11.68
N GLN A 3 44.34 7.67 -12.76
CA GLN A 3 43.26 8.58 -13.15
C GLN A 3 42.12 7.77 -13.76
N THR A 4 40.90 8.01 -13.29
CA THR A 4 39.67 7.49 -13.90
C THR A 4 39.23 8.44 -15.01
N VAL A 5 38.83 7.86 -16.14
CA VAL A 5 38.30 8.58 -17.30
C VAL A 5 36.77 8.48 -17.27
N LEU A 6 36.09 9.62 -17.22
CA LEU A 6 34.63 9.72 -17.21
C LEU A 6 34.14 10.38 -18.49
N ALA A 7 33.10 9.83 -19.10
CA ALA A 7 32.53 10.39 -20.32
C ALA A 7 31.82 11.73 -20.03
N THR A 8 31.92 12.66 -20.98
CA THR A 8 31.26 13.97 -20.94
C THR A 8 30.26 14.10 -22.08
N ALA A 9 29.16 14.80 -21.83
CA ALA A 9 28.14 15.12 -22.82
C ALA A 9 27.61 16.54 -22.61
N VAL A 10 27.12 17.15 -23.69
CA VAL A 10 26.39 18.41 -23.66
C VAL A 10 24.96 18.17 -24.13
N LEU A 11 23.98 18.64 -23.36
CA LEU A 11 22.56 18.63 -23.71
C LEU A 11 22.06 20.05 -23.90
N GLY A 12 21.24 20.30 -24.91
CA GLY A 12 20.70 21.63 -25.16
C GLY A 12 19.79 21.68 -26.38
N PRO A 13 19.39 22.87 -26.84
CA PRO A 13 18.52 23.03 -28.00
C PRO A 13 19.24 22.62 -29.29
N VAL A 14 18.51 21.97 -30.21
CA VAL A 14 19.01 21.70 -31.55
C VAL A 14 18.93 22.96 -32.43
N ASP A 15 19.80 23.08 -33.43
CA ASP A 15 19.92 24.25 -34.34
C ASP A 15 18.60 24.74 -34.98
N SER A 16 17.55 23.90 -35.02
CA SER A 16 16.22 24.28 -35.52
C SER A 16 15.28 24.88 -34.46
N GLY A 17 15.74 25.06 -33.21
CA GLY A 17 15.05 25.70 -32.08
C GLY A 17 13.73 25.07 -31.64
N ARG A 18 13.44 23.84 -32.07
CA ARG A 18 12.16 23.15 -31.78
C ARG A 18 12.31 21.88 -30.93
N GLY A 19 13.49 21.60 -30.40
CA GLY A 19 13.73 20.42 -29.58
C GLY A 19 15.05 20.49 -28.82
N TYR A 20 15.17 19.64 -27.80
CA TYR A 20 16.39 19.47 -27.02
C TYR A 20 16.98 18.08 -27.27
N SER A 21 18.30 17.98 -27.38
CA SER A 21 18.99 16.72 -27.64
C SER A 21 20.39 16.68 -27.03
N ILE A 22 21.09 15.57 -27.26
CA ILE A 22 22.52 15.44 -26.99
C ILE A 22 23.25 16.14 -28.14
N LEU A 23 23.93 17.25 -27.85
CA LEU A 23 24.60 18.10 -28.83
C LEU A 23 26.01 17.60 -29.16
N ALA A 24 26.74 17.17 -28.12
CA ALA A 24 28.10 16.66 -28.24
C ALA A 24 28.40 15.63 -27.14
N ARG A 25 29.38 14.75 -27.41
CA ARG A 25 29.87 13.74 -26.45
C ARG A 25 31.35 13.43 -26.68
N SER A 26 32.06 13.10 -25.60
CA SER A 26 33.44 12.60 -25.67
C SER A 26 33.50 11.24 -26.38
N SER A 27 34.51 11.05 -27.24
CA SER A 27 34.52 10.07 -28.34
C SER A 27 34.85 8.60 -27.99
N ASP A 28 34.96 8.23 -26.72
CA ASP A 28 35.78 7.05 -26.41
C ASP A 28 35.02 5.73 -26.17
N ARG A 29 33.68 5.73 -26.06
CA ARG A 29 32.85 4.50 -26.12
C ARG A 29 31.42 4.77 -26.61
N PRO A 30 30.81 3.88 -27.41
CA PRO A 30 29.37 3.90 -27.58
C PRO A 30 28.73 3.55 -26.23
N GLU A 31 27.91 4.46 -25.70
CA GLU A 31 27.09 4.19 -24.53
C GLU A 31 26.00 3.17 -24.88
N GLU A 32 25.59 2.40 -23.89
CA GLU A 32 24.46 1.50 -24.04
C GLU A 32 23.19 2.30 -24.38
N ALA A 33 22.32 1.73 -25.21
CA ALA A 33 21.11 2.41 -25.68
C ALA A 33 20.20 2.92 -24.54
N ALA A 34 20.26 2.29 -23.35
CA ALA A 34 19.53 2.71 -22.16
C ALA A 34 20.01 4.06 -21.62
N VAL A 35 21.33 4.25 -21.52
CA VAL A 35 21.95 5.52 -21.10
C VAL A 35 21.57 6.65 -22.05
N GLU A 36 21.71 6.41 -23.36
CA GLU A 36 21.37 7.41 -24.37
C GLU A 36 19.88 7.76 -24.36
N GLY A 37 19.02 6.76 -24.16
CA GLY A 37 17.57 6.95 -24.02
C GLY A 37 17.22 7.84 -22.83
N MET A 38 17.79 7.58 -21.65
CA MET A 38 17.53 8.39 -20.46
C MET A 38 18.05 9.82 -20.60
N LEU A 39 19.24 10.02 -21.19
CA LEU A 39 19.76 11.38 -21.48
C LEU A 39 18.86 12.17 -22.42
N ARG A 40 18.28 11.52 -23.44
CA ARG A 40 17.29 12.15 -24.34
C ARG A 40 15.98 12.49 -23.61
N HIS A 41 15.53 11.65 -22.69
CA HIS A 41 14.36 11.96 -21.87
C HIS A 41 14.63 13.14 -20.93
N PHE A 42 15.81 13.19 -20.32
CA PHE A 42 16.24 14.32 -19.51
C PHE A 42 16.40 15.60 -20.34
N SER A 43 16.92 15.55 -21.58
CA SER A 43 17.01 16.74 -22.44
C SER A 43 15.64 17.34 -22.75
N LEU A 44 14.60 16.52 -22.88
CA LEU A 44 13.22 17.01 -23.02
C LEU A 44 12.67 17.61 -21.71
N ALA A 45 13.00 17.04 -20.55
CA ALA A 45 12.66 17.62 -19.24
C ALA A 45 13.36 18.96 -19.01
N LEU A 46 14.59 19.10 -19.51
CA LEU A 46 15.37 20.34 -19.49
C LEU A 46 14.67 21.46 -20.28
N ALA A 47 14.07 21.16 -21.42
CA ALA A 47 13.27 22.12 -22.19
C ALA A 47 12.11 22.69 -21.36
N GLY A 48 11.32 21.81 -20.74
CA GLY A 48 10.20 22.23 -19.89
C GLY A 48 10.62 22.91 -18.59
N TRP A 49 11.83 22.62 -18.09
CA TRP A 49 12.45 23.34 -17.00
C TRP A 49 12.80 24.78 -17.41
N ALA A 50 13.40 24.97 -18.59
CA ALA A 50 13.79 26.28 -19.12
C ALA A 50 12.60 27.25 -19.27
N ASP A 51 11.44 26.74 -19.67
CA ASP A 51 10.19 27.52 -19.80
C ASP A 51 9.71 28.18 -18.50
N ARG A 52 10.21 27.73 -17.34
CA ARG A 52 9.87 28.30 -16.03
C ARG A 52 10.83 29.41 -15.58
N GLN A 53 11.81 29.76 -16.42
CA GLN A 53 12.92 30.69 -16.13
C GLN A 53 13.56 30.48 -14.73
N PRO A 54 13.90 29.24 -14.36
CA PRO A 54 14.48 28.93 -13.06
C PRO A 54 15.95 29.41 -12.96
N ALA A 55 16.45 29.50 -11.72
CA ALA A 55 17.88 29.72 -11.47
C ALA A 55 18.69 28.50 -11.90
N ASP A 56 19.98 28.71 -12.23
CA ASP A 56 20.92 27.64 -12.53
C ASP A 56 20.89 26.55 -11.44
N CYS A 57 21.02 25.29 -11.87
CA CYS A 57 20.92 24.17 -10.95
C CYS A 57 21.94 23.08 -11.24
N VAL A 58 22.15 22.24 -10.23
CA VAL A 58 22.95 21.03 -10.34
C VAL A 58 22.08 19.83 -10.04
N VAL A 59 22.31 18.74 -10.76
CA VAL A 59 21.52 17.51 -10.61
C VAL A 59 22.39 16.27 -10.69
N MET A 60 21.93 15.21 -10.05
CA MET A 60 22.32 13.85 -10.32
C MET A 60 21.08 12.97 -10.44
N PHE A 61 21.08 12.06 -11.40
CA PHE A 61 20.01 11.07 -11.58
C PHE A 61 20.55 9.75 -12.13
N PRO A 62 19.88 8.61 -11.85
CA PRO A 62 20.25 7.33 -12.44
C PRO A 62 19.93 7.32 -13.94
N LEU A 63 20.87 6.82 -14.73
CA LEU A 63 20.69 6.59 -16.17
C LEU A 63 20.14 5.18 -16.41
N ASP A 64 20.70 4.22 -15.67
CA ASP A 64 20.28 2.83 -15.55
C ASP A 64 20.85 2.25 -14.22
N PRO A 65 20.69 0.95 -13.91
CA PRO A 65 21.26 0.37 -12.67
C PRO A 65 22.80 0.41 -12.57
N SER A 66 23.50 0.73 -13.65
CA SER A 66 24.96 0.67 -13.79
C SER A 66 25.63 2.04 -13.99
N ALA A 67 24.86 3.10 -14.27
CA ALA A 67 25.37 4.42 -14.59
C ALA A 67 24.49 5.57 -14.07
N PHE A 68 25.13 6.70 -13.79
CA PHE A 68 24.51 7.91 -13.25
C PHE A 68 24.96 9.14 -14.05
N ALA A 69 24.11 10.14 -14.16
CA ALA A 69 24.47 11.45 -14.70
C ALA A 69 24.70 12.42 -13.55
N VAL A 70 25.78 13.21 -13.59
CA VAL A 70 25.99 14.39 -12.75
C VAL A 70 26.12 15.59 -13.66
N ALA A 71 25.28 16.61 -13.47
CA ALA A 71 25.17 17.71 -14.41
C ALA A 71 25.11 19.09 -13.75
N ARG A 72 25.70 20.07 -14.44
CA ARG A 72 25.38 21.50 -14.25
C ARG A 72 24.44 21.95 -15.36
N VAL A 73 23.38 22.62 -14.97
CA VAL A 73 22.33 23.12 -15.84
C VAL A 73 22.25 24.63 -15.69
N ALA A 74 22.29 25.36 -16.81
CA ALA A 74 22.13 26.80 -16.80
C ALA A 74 20.99 27.25 -17.72
N PHE A 75 20.27 28.28 -17.28
CA PHE A 75 19.36 29.03 -18.15
C PHE A 75 20.14 30.14 -18.84
N LEU A 76 20.27 30.05 -20.16
CA LEU A 76 21.07 30.97 -20.98
C LEU A 76 20.27 32.15 -21.54
N GLY A 77 18.96 32.19 -21.28
CA GLY A 77 18.07 33.30 -21.67
C GLY A 77 17.01 32.89 -22.70
N ASP A 78 16.41 33.89 -23.33
CA ASP A 78 15.41 33.72 -24.39
C ASP A 78 16.04 34.00 -25.76
N ALA A 79 15.76 33.15 -26.74
CA ALA A 79 16.11 33.35 -28.15
C ALA A 79 14.84 33.39 -29.02
N ASP A 80 14.98 33.74 -30.30
CA ASP A 80 13.87 33.88 -31.26
C ASP A 80 12.97 32.63 -31.37
N LEU A 81 13.49 31.46 -30.98
CA LEU A 81 12.81 30.17 -31.07
C LEU A 81 12.37 29.59 -29.71
N GLY A 82 12.64 30.28 -28.60
CA GLY A 82 12.22 29.86 -27.25
C GLY A 82 13.29 30.05 -26.18
N THR A 83 13.02 29.47 -25.01
CA THR A 83 13.93 29.45 -23.86
C THR A 83 15.14 28.58 -24.14
N VAL A 84 16.33 29.09 -23.80
CA VAL A 84 17.61 28.41 -24.00
C VAL A 84 18.13 27.96 -22.65
N ALA A 85 18.24 26.66 -22.47
CA ALA A 85 18.96 26.04 -21.38
C ALA A 85 19.93 25.00 -21.91
N MET A 86 21.03 24.81 -21.19
CA MET A 86 22.05 23.83 -21.54
C MET A 86 22.50 23.08 -20.30
N ALA A 87 22.96 21.85 -20.49
CA ALA A 87 23.51 21.02 -19.43
C ALA A 87 24.86 20.42 -19.83
N HIS A 88 25.86 20.60 -18.97
CA HIS A 88 27.12 19.88 -19.01
C HIS A 88 27.01 18.65 -18.11
N VAL A 89 27.13 17.46 -18.70
CA VAL A 89 26.87 16.18 -18.04
C VAL A 89 28.13 15.33 -17.99
N VAL A 90 28.44 14.80 -16.82
CA VAL A 90 29.43 13.73 -16.63
C VAL A 90 28.68 12.44 -16.36
N ILE A 91 29.05 11.38 -17.09
CA ILE A 91 28.46 10.05 -16.95
C ILE A 91 29.37 9.22 -16.06
N VAL A 92 28.81 8.76 -14.95
CA VAL A 92 29.52 8.14 -13.84
C VAL A 92 29.07 6.68 -13.70
N PRO A 93 29.93 5.70 -14.03
CA PRO A 93 29.62 4.30 -13.78
C PRO A 93 29.48 3.99 -12.28
N ALA A 94 28.71 2.97 -11.92
CA ALA A 94 28.52 2.54 -10.54
C ALA A 94 29.83 2.23 -9.80
N ALA A 95 30.85 1.72 -10.52
CA ALA A 95 32.19 1.52 -9.97
C ALA A 95 32.88 2.84 -9.59
N ALA A 96 32.69 3.91 -10.38
CA ALA A 96 33.21 5.23 -10.07
C ALA A 96 32.45 5.89 -8.92
N MET A 97 31.12 5.70 -8.83
CA MET A 97 30.33 6.10 -7.66
C MET A 97 30.84 5.44 -6.37
N THR A 98 31.16 4.15 -6.44
CA THR A 98 31.73 3.41 -5.31
C THR A 98 33.11 3.93 -4.93
N ALA A 99 33.97 4.22 -5.92
CA ALA A 99 35.29 4.82 -5.68
C ALA A 99 35.21 6.21 -5.03
N LEU A 100 34.13 6.95 -5.31
CA LEU A 100 33.81 8.23 -4.69
C LEU A 100 33.14 8.10 -3.30
N ASP A 101 33.00 6.89 -2.76
CA ASP A 101 32.27 6.65 -1.49
C ASP A 101 30.85 7.25 -1.53
N TRP A 102 30.20 7.18 -2.71
CA TRP A 102 28.90 7.78 -2.99
C TRP A 102 28.81 9.29 -2.69
N ARG A 103 29.89 10.03 -2.95
CA ARG A 103 29.98 11.51 -2.88
C ARG A 103 30.11 12.17 -4.25
N PRO A 104 29.13 11.99 -5.15
CA PRO A 104 29.16 12.47 -6.54
C PRO A 104 29.19 14.00 -6.65
N HIS A 105 28.74 14.73 -5.63
CA HIS A 105 28.81 16.20 -5.60
C HIS A 105 30.25 16.72 -5.70
N ARG A 106 31.25 15.91 -5.35
CA ARG A 106 32.68 16.23 -5.48
C ARG A 106 33.15 16.34 -6.93
N LEU A 107 32.33 15.92 -7.89
CA LEU A 107 32.58 16.12 -9.31
C LEU A 107 32.18 17.54 -9.77
N LEU A 108 31.25 18.20 -9.09
CA LEU A 108 30.69 19.50 -9.52
C LEU A 108 31.73 20.62 -9.71
N PRO A 109 32.81 20.73 -8.89
CA PRO A 109 33.86 21.72 -9.14
C PRO A 109 34.64 21.50 -10.45
N HIS A 110 34.56 20.30 -11.04
CA HIS A 110 35.22 19.93 -12.28
C HIS A 110 34.30 19.98 -13.50
N ILE A 111 33.03 20.33 -13.30
CA ILE A 111 32.05 20.53 -14.37
C ILE A 111 31.83 22.05 -14.45
N PRO A 112 32.27 22.74 -15.52
CA PRO A 112 32.00 24.16 -15.67
C PRO A 112 30.51 24.38 -15.91
N ALA A 113 29.97 25.51 -15.43
CA ALA A 113 28.62 25.91 -15.79
C ALA A 113 28.56 26.23 -17.30
N PRO A 114 27.52 25.77 -18.02
CA PRO A 114 27.22 26.24 -19.36
C PRO A 114 27.23 27.76 -19.48
N THR A 115 27.84 28.30 -20.53
CA THR A 115 27.78 29.74 -20.85
C THR A 115 27.49 29.90 -22.34
N ALA A 116 26.89 31.03 -22.74
CA ALA A 116 26.50 31.27 -24.14
C ALA A 116 27.67 31.34 -25.15
N ASP A 117 28.91 31.43 -24.67
CA ASP A 117 30.12 31.57 -25.49
C ASP A 117 30.89 30.24 -25.65
N ASP A 118 30.59 29.22 -24.84
CA ASP A 118 31.37 27.97 -24.77
C ASP A 118 30.45 26.74 -24.69
N ASP A 119 29.78 26.47 -25.81
CA ASP A 119 28.61 25.59 -25.82
C ASP A 119 28.94 24.10 -25.92
N LEU A 120 30.02 23.70 -26.62
CA LEU A 120 30.27 22.29 -26.95
C LEU A 120 31.63 21.75 -26.49
N SER A 121 32.59 22.63 -26.16
CA SER A 121 33.98 22.23 -25.90
C SER A 121 34.13 21.31 -24.68
N PHE A 122 33.18 21.37 -23.74
CA PHE A 122 33.12 20.46 -22.60
C PHE A 122 33.06 18.97 -23.02
N ALA A 123 32.44 18.69 -24.16
CA ALA A 123 32.35 17.35 -24.71
C ALA A 123 33.53 16.95 -25.63
N ASP A 124 34.50 17.84 -25.87
CA ASP A 124 35.65 17.55 -26.74
C ASP A 124 36.55 16.44 -26.18
N ALA A 125 36.60 16.30 -24.85
CA ALA A 125 37.42 15.30 -24.18
C ALA A 125 36.75 14.76 -22.91
N PRO A 126 36.99 13.48 -22.57
CA PRO A 126 36.50 12.93 -21.33
C PRO A 126 37.21 13.54 -20.11
N LEU A 127 36.52 13.58 -18.99
CA LEU A 127 37.01 14.14 -17.74
C LEU A 127 37.95 13.14 -17.05
N ARG A 128 39.20 13.54 -16.79
CA ARG A 128 40.22 12.70 -16.14
C ARG A 128 40.45 13.15 -14.70
N LEU A 129 40.08 12.33 -13.74
CA LEU A 129 40.12 12.67 -12.31
C LEU A 129 40.72 11.55 -11.47
N ASP A 130 41.31 11.92 -10.33
CA ASP A 130 41.69 10.99 -9.28
C ASP A 130 40.51 10.86 -8.29
N LEU A 131 39.69 9.82 -8.47
CA LEU A 131 38.49 9.62 -7.65
C LEU A 131 38.82 9.29 -6.19
N GLU A 132 39.95 8.63 -5.93
CA GLU A 132 40.40 8.33 -4.56
C GLU A 132 40.90 9.59 -3.83
N ALA A 133 41.52 10.53 -4.55
CA ALA A 133 41.84 11.83 -3.99
C ALA A 133 40.56 12.63 -3.70
N LEU A 134 39.59 12.60 -4.62
CA LEU A 134 38.30 13.25 -4.43
C LEU A 134 37.53 12.67 -3.25
N SER A 135 37.47 11.35 -3.06
CA SER A 135 36.74 10.74 -1.94
C SER A 135 37.37 11.06 -0.57
N ARG A 136 38.69 11.28 -0.52
CA ARG A 136 39.43 11.63 0.70
C ARG A 136 39.50 13.11 1.01
N ALA A 137 39.09 13.99 0.09
CA ALA A 137 39.07 15.43 0.34
C ALA A 137 38.27 15.77 1.60
N ASP A 138 38.72 16.79 2.33
CA ASP A 138 38.07 17.19 3.57
C ASP A 138 36.58 17.45 3.31
N PRO A 139 35.68 16.85 4.10
CA PRO A 139 34.26 17.10 3.95
C PRO A 139 34.01 18.58 4.22
N GLY A 140 33.15 19.18 3.40
CA GLY A 140 32.69 20.55 3.62
C GLY A 140 31.97 20.70 4.97
N PRO A 141 31.43 21.90 5.25
CA PRO A 141 30.59 22.10 6.42
C PRO A 141 29.45 21.07 6.43
N ARG A 142 29.44 20.20 7.44
CA ARG A 142 28.43 19.15 7.59
C ARG A 142 27.16 19.73 8.16
N LEU A 143 26.03 19.32 7.61
CA LEU A 143 24.74 19.63 8.21
C LEU A 143 24.46 18.63 9.34
N ALA A 144 23.93 19.12 10.46
CA ALA A 144 23.53 18.26 11.56
C ALA A 144 22.42 17.30 11.09
N PRO A 145 22.47 16.01 11.47
CA PRO A 145 21.47 15.04 11.06
C PRO A 145 20.08 15.44 11.59
N PHE A 146 19.05 15.25 10.76
CA PHE A 146 17.66 15.48 11.13
C PHE A 146 16.86 14.18 10.92
N GLY A 147 16.59 13.47 12.01
CA GLY A 147 15.93 12.17 11.96
C GLY A 147 16.81 11.08 11.35
N LEU A 148 16.21 9.91 11.09
CA LEU A 148 16.94 8.69 10.77
C LEU A 148 17.18 8.42 9.28
N GLU A 149 16.60 9.17 8.33
CA GLU A 149 16.75 8.87 6.90
C GLU A 149 16.86 10.14 6.04
N TRP A 150 18.00 10.29 5.37
CA TRP A 150 18.27 11.35 4.39
C TRP A 150 17.56 11.14 3.03
N ALA A 151 16.95 9.97 2.82
CA ALA A 151 16.16 9.69 1.62
C ALA A 151 14.85 10.48 1.64
N ASP A 152 14.43 10.91 0.45
CA ASP A 152 13.16 11.57 0.21
C ASP A 152 12.97 12.88 1.01
N GLN A 153 13.97 13.77 0.91
CA GLN A 153 13.98 15.09 1.57
C GLN A 153 13.84 16.25 0.57
N ASP A 154 13.15 17.30 1.00
CA ASP A 154 13.09 18.59 0.31
C ASP A 154 13.57 19.70 1.27
N ILE A 155 14.76 20.25 1.01
CA ILE A 155 15.43 21.24 1.84
C ILE A 155 15.23 22.62 1.23
N ALA A 156 14.38 23.43 1.83
CA ALA A 156 14.27 24.85 1.49
C ALA A 156 15.41 25.64 2.16
N VAL A 157 16.21 26.33 1.35
CA VAL A 157 17.27 27.21 1.84
C VAL A 157 16.84 28.67 1.74
N GLY A 158 17.21 29.48 2.73
CA GLY A 158 17.04 30.93 2.69
C GLY A 158 18.07 31.58 1.77
N ALA A 159 18.89 32.48 2.31
CA ALA A 159 19.99 33.12 1.58
C ALA A 159 21.24 32.23 1.37
N ALA A 160 21.20 30.96 1.79
CA ALA A 160 22.34 30.05 1.67
C ALA A 160 22.45 29.48 0.25
N SER A 161 23.67 29.13 -0.17
CA SER A 161 23.91 28.45 -1.45
C SER A 161 23.29 27.04 -1.42
N THR A 162 22.40 26.75 -2.39
CA THR A 162 21.78 25.43 -2.56
C THR A 162 22.82 24.34 -2.79
N GLU A 163 23.83 24.60 -3.63
CA GLU A 163 24.93 23.66 -3.90
C GLU A 163 25.79 23.37 -2.65
N ALA A 164 26.11 24.39 -1.84
CA ALA A 164 26.84 24.19 -0.60
C ALA A 164 26.05 23.39 0.44
N VAL A 165 24.73 23.62 0.51
CA VAL A 165 23.83 22.88 1.39
C VAL A 165 23.67 21.43 0.93
N LEU A 166 23.52 21.19 -0.38
CA LEU A 166 23.52 19.85 -0.96
C LEU A 166 24.82 19.09 -0.64
N ALA A 167 25.97 19.73 -0.83
CA ALA A 167 27.27 19.14 -0.49
C ALA A 167 27.38 18.80 1.00
N GLY A 168 26.99 19.73 1.87
CA GLY A 168 26.98 19.55 3.32
C GLY A 168 25.99 18.49 3.81
N ALA A 169 24.87 18.30 3.11
CA ALA A 169 23.91 17.24 3.35
C ALA A 169 24.51 15.87 3.02
N ILE A 170 25.07 15.70 1.81
CA ILE A 170 25.67 14.44 1.36
C ILE A 170 26.90 14.07 2.22
N ASP A 171 27.79 15.02 2.51
CA ASP A 171 28.95 14.79 3.37
C ASP A 171 28.57 14.54 4.85
N GLY A 172 27.37 14.99 5.27
CA GLY A 172 26.85 14.87 6.64
C GLY A 172 25.98 13.64 6.91
N MET A 173 25.75 12.78 5.91
CA MET A 173 24.91 11.59 6.07
C MET A 173 25.55 10.55 7.01
N ASP A 174 24.78 10.10 8.00
CA ASP A 174 25.15 9.11 9.00
C ASP A 174 23.95 8.15 9.21
N PRO A 175 24.12 6.82 9.05
CA PRO A 175 25.36 6.14 8.73
C PRO A 175 25.81 6.34 7.26
N PRO A 176 27.13 6.27 6.96
CA PRO A 176 27.72 6.43 5.62
C PRO A 176 27.02 5.70 4.48
N GLU A 177 26.46 4.53 4.77
CA GLU A 177 25.73 3.64 3.87
C GLU A 177 24.47 4.31 3.28
N GLN A 178 23.90 5.32 3.96
CA GLN A 178 22.75 6.06 3.44
C GLN A 178 23.06 6.80 2.14
N ARG A 179 24.31 7.17 1.89
CA ARG A 179 24.70 7.85 0.65
C ARG A 179 24.45 7.00 -0.59
N ALA A 180 24.62 5.69 -0.47
CA ALA A 180 24.33 4.76 -1.55
C ALA A 180 22.83 4.66 -1.89
N ARG A 181 21.95 5.03 -0.94
CA ARG A 181 20.49 5.07 -1.15
C ARG A 181 20.05 6.35 -1.88
N ILE A 182 20.85 7.42 -1.83
CA ILE A 182 20.55 8.68 -2.53
C ILE A 182 21.07 8.60 -3.98
N THR A 183 20.34 7.83 -4.79
CA THR A 183 20.68 7.57 -6.20
C THR A 183 20.40 8.76 -7.13
N GLY A 184 19.80 9.84 -6.62
CA GLY A 184 19.70 11.10 -7.34
C GLY A 184 19.34 12.27 -6.43
N TRP A 185 19.69 13.47 -6.85
CA TRP A 185 19.46 14.72 -6.14
C TRP A 185 19.41 15.91 -7.09
N ALA A 186 18.83 17.03 -6.66
CA ALA A 186 18.75 18.24 -7.46
C ALA A 186 18.76 19.50 -6.58
N THR A 187 19.25 20.61 -7.11
CA THR A 187 19.04 21.94 -6.50
C THR A 187 17.84 22.70 -7.08
N SER A 188 17.00 22.03 -7.86
CA SER A 188 15.76 22.57 -8.40
C SER A 188 14.68 21.49 -8.42
N GLY A 189 13.48 21.83 -7.93
CA GLY A 189 12.29 20.98 -8.01
C GLY A 189 11.43 21.20 -9.26
N ALA A 190 11.91 22.01 -10.21
CA ALA A 190 11.09 22.51 -11.32
C ALA A 190 11.03 21.56 -12.54
N PHE A 191 11.80 20.47 -12.56
CA PHE A 191 11.78 19.51 -13.66
C PHE A 191 10.42 18.83 -13.79
N ALA A 192 9.95 18.68 -15.03
CA ALA A 192 8.74 17.94 -15.34
C ALA A 192 9.07 16.52 -15.82
N ARG A 193 8.13 15.60 -15.62
CA ARG A 193 8.21 14.25 -16.18
C ARG A 193 8.26 14.31 -17.71
N SER A 194 9.18 13.55 -18.31
CA SER A 194 9.33 13.46 -19.76
C SER A 194 9.77 12.07 -20.19
N GLY A 195 8.96 11.39 -21.00
CA GLY A 195 9.23 10.00 -21.41
C GLY A 195 9.43 9.08 -20.21
N ALA A 196 10.59 8.42 -20.14
CA ALA A 196 10.97 7.56 -19.01
C ALA A 196 11.63 8.31 -17.84
N PHE A 197 11.96 9.59 -18.00
CA PHE A 197 12.50 10.41 -16.92
C PHE A 197 11.34 10.90 -16.05
N ASP A 198 11.25 10.38 -14.83
CA ASP A 198 10.32 10.82 -13.80
C ASP A 198 11.10 11.49 -12.65
N PRO A 199 10.99 12.82 -12.46
CA PRO A 199 11.75 13.55 -11.43
C PRO A 199 11.40 13.09 -10.01
N ASP A 200 10.18 12.58 -9.78
CA ASP A 200 9.75 12.09 -8.48
C ASP A 200 10.44 10.76 -8.12
N GLU A 201 10.77 9.93 -9.12
CA GLU A 201 11.54 8.69 -8.93
C GLU A 201 13.06 8.93 -8.99
N ALA A 202 13.50 9.86 -9.85
CA ALA A 202 14.90 10.12 -10.16
C ALA A 202 15.64 10.87 -9.04
N PHE A 203 15.04 11.92 -8.49
CA PHE A 203 15.63 12.66 -7.38
C PHE A 203 15.17 12.04 -6.07
N ARG A 204 16.01 11.98 -5.04
CA ARG A 204 15.68 11.54 -3.67
C ARG A 204 15.99 12.62 -2.63
N LEU A 205 16.78 13.62 -3.00
CA LEU A 205 17.09 14.79 -2.20
C LEU A 205 16.99 16.03 -3.08
N ILE A 206 16.13 16.98 -2.71
CA ILE A 206 15.99 18.25 -3.42
C ILE A 206 16.38 19.39 -2.49
N VAL A 207 17.23 20.32 -2.93
CA VAL A 207 17.64 21.50 -2.16
C VAL A 207 17.23 22.77 -2.90
N ARG A 208 16.12 23.38 -2.51
CA ARG A 208 15.49 24.50 -3.24
C ARG A 208 15.87 25.85 -2.66
N GLY A 209 16.16 26.79 -3.55
CA GLY A 209 16.45 28.18 -3.20
C GLY A 209 15.21 28.98 -2.78
N ALA A 210 15.43 30.12 -2.14
CA ALA A 210 14.35 31.07 -1.84
C ALA A 210 13.70 31.57 -3.15
N GLY A 211 12.42 31.24 -3.39
CA GLY A 211 11.66 31.73 -4.55
C GLY A 211 11.18 30.65 -5.53
N GLU A 212 11.65 29.40 -5.44
CA GLU A 212 11.25 28.29 -6.33
C GLU A 212 9.83 27.72 -6.06
N GLY A 213 8.91 28.50 -5.50
CA GLY A 213 7.54 28.06 -5.15
C GLY A 213 7.47 27.14 -3.91
N GLU A 214 6.26 26.75 -3.50
CA GLU A 214 6.08 25.76 -2.43
C GLU A 214 6.44 24.36 -2.92
N ALA A 215 6.86 23.49 -2.00
CA ALA A 215 7.06 22.08 -2.33
C ALA A 215 5.72 21.51 -2.84
N PRO A 216 5.70 20.65 -3.87
CA PRO A 216 4.46 20.01 -4.28
C PRO A 216 3.82 19.27 -3.09
N ALA A 217 2.49 19.12 -3.05
CA ALA A 217 1.80 18.46 -1.93
C ALA A 217 2.23 17.00 -1.72
N SER A 218 2.84 16.39 -2.74
CA SER A 218 3.50 15.07 -2.71
C SER A 218 4.90 15.09 -2.09
N ALA A 219 5.37 16.25 -1.61
CA ALA A 219 6.72 16.41 -1.11
C ALA A 219 6.98 15.52 0.12
N ARG A 220 7.94 14.61 -0.07
CA ARG A 220 9.19 14.49 0.69
C ARG A 220 9.29 15.43 1.90
N ARG A 221 9.80 14.92 3.03
CA ARG A 221 9.91 15.67 4.29
C ARG A 221 10.48 17.08 4.04
N ALA A 222 9.63 18.10 4.15
CA ALA A 222 10.01 19.47 3.90
C ALA A 222 10.74 20.04 5.13
N VAL A 223 11.98 20.42 4.94
CA VAL A 223 12.83 20.99 6.00
C VAL A 223 13.39 22.34 5.55
N ARG A 224 13.69 23.22 6.49
CA ARG A 224 14.26 24.54 6.23
C ARG A 224 15.58 24.67 6.95
N LEU A 225 16.59 25.10 6.22
CA LEU A 225 17.87 25.48 6.80
C LEU A 225 17.78 26.90 7.37
N THR A 226 17.93 27.04 8.68
CA THR A 226 17.99 28.33 9.38
C THR A 226 19.25 28.37 10.25
N ASN A 227 20.12 29.37 10.05
CA ASN A 227 21.36 29.55 10.82
C ASN A 227 22.26 28.29 10.91
N GLY A 228 22.35 27.52 9.82
CA GLY A 228 23.16 26.29 9.78
C GLY A 228 22.50 25.07 10.42
N GLN A 229 21.28 25.19 10.95
CA GLN A 229 20.49 24.08 11.48
C GLN A 229 19.34 23.76 10.52
N ILE A 230 19.19 22.48 10.18
CA ILE A 230 18.02 21.98 9.47
C ILE A 230 16.93 21.74 10.50
N ALA A 231 15.80 22.42 10.35
CA ALA A 231 14.61 22.20 11.15
C ALA A 231 13.45 21.84 10.22
N PRO A 232 12.50 21.00 10.65
CA PRO A 232 11.28 20.78 9.87
C PRO A 232 10.59 22.12 9.70
N VAL A 233 10.10 22.41 8.48
CA VAL A 233 9.37 23.66 8.25
C VAL A 233 8.07 23.54 9.03
N ALA A 234 7.92 24.29 10.12
CA ALA A 234 6.59 24.59 10.64
C ALA A 234 5.93 25.48 9.57
N PRO A 235 4.91 25.00 8.85
CA PRO A 235 4.40 25.74 7.72
C PRO A 235 3.78 27.05 8.19
N SER A 236 4.18 28.14 7.54
CA SER A 236 3.52 29.42 7.67
C SER A 236 2.13 29.26 7.04
N THR A 237 1.10 29.35 7.87
CA THR A 237 -0.32 29.09 7.61
C THR A 237 -0.71 27.61 7.57
N THR A 238 -0.84 27.04 8.77
CA THR A 238 -1.37 25.69 9.09
C THR A 238 -0.42 24.55 8.74
N PRO A 239 -0.04 23.68 9.71
CA PRO A 239 0.54 22.37 9.43
C PRO A 239 -0.21 21.68 8.30
N ALA A 240 0.38 21.59 7.10
CA ALA A 240 0.07 20.47 6.25
C ALA A 240 0.57 19.26 7.04
N ALA A 241 -0.33 18.67 7.84
CA ALA A 241 -0.03 17.44 8.56
C ALA A 241 0.56 16.45 7.54
N PRO A 242 1.59 15.68 7.91
CA PRO A 242 2.14 14.69 6.99
C PRO A 242 0.99 13.87 6.37
N PRO A 243 1.03 13.59 5.05
CA PRO A 243 -0.03 12.87 4.39
C PRO A 243 -0.41 11.63 5.21
N PRO A 244 -1.70 11.33 5.40
CA PRO A 244 -2.04 10.20 6.27
C PRO A 244 -1.45 8.87 5.76
N ALA A 245 -1.19 8.72 4.46
CA ALA A 245 -0.41 7.64 3.86
C ALA A 245 1.04 7.54 4.36
N TRP A 246 1.69 8.67 4.60
CA TRP A 246 3.04 8.70 5.19
C TRP A 246 3.02 8.28 6.66
N ARG A 247 2.04 8.77 7.42
CA ARG A 247 1.94 8.46 8.87
C ARG A 247 1.78 6.96 9.10
N VAL A 248 0.86 6.31 8.40
CA VAL A 248 0.70 4.85 8.48
C VAL A 248 1.93 4.09 7.99
N TRP A 249 2.63 4.56 6.94
CA TRP A 249 3.87 3.95 6.47
C TRP A 249 4.93 3.94 7.59
N THR A 250 5.14 5.07 8.24
CA THR A 250 6.13 5.19 9.32
C THR A 250 5.78 4.32 10.54
N GLU A 251 4.50 4.11 10.82
CA GLU A 251 4.07 3.20 11.88
C GLU A 251 4.36 1.73 11.53
N VAL A 252 4.08 1.32 10.28
CA VAL A 252 4.43 -0.04 9.81
C VAL A 252 5.94 -0.25 9.81
N GLU A 253 6.70 0.74 9.34
CA GLU A 253 8.16 0.69 9.33
C GLU A 253 8.75 0.55 10.74
N ALA A 254 8.24 1.34 11.70
CA ALA A 254 8.68 1.26 13.09
C ALA A 254 8.45 -0.15 13.68
N VAL A 255 7.29 -0.75 13.40
CA VAL A 255 6.98 -2.14 13.80
C VAL A 255 7.91 -3.13 13.12
N ALA A 256 8.13 -2.99 11.81
CA ALA A 256 8.99 -3.88 11.04
C ALA A 256 10.44 -3.84 11.54
N ARG A 257 10.97 -2.64 11.81
CA ARG A 257 12.34 -2.44 12.33
C ARG A 257 12.50 -3.03 13.73
N ALA A 258 11.52 -2.85 14.61
CA ALA A 258 11.53 -3.42 15.95
C ALA A 258 11.58 -4.96 15.96
N ARG A 259 11.09 -5.60 14.89
CA ARG A 259 11.12 -7.06 14.71
C ARG A 259 12.33 -7.57 13.94
N ALA A 260 13.36 -6.73 13.75
CA ALA A 260 14.60 -7.05 13.05
C ALA A 260 14.39 -7.54 11.62
N THR A 261 13.33 -7.07 10.95
CA THR A 261 13.30 -7.16 9.48
C THR A 261 14.48 -6.33 8.97
N HIS A 262 15.45 -6.96 8.31
CA HIS A 262 16.73 -6.32 7.92
C HIS A 262 16.58 -5.33 6.75
N ARG A 263 15.34 -5.11 6.29
CA ARG A 263 15.04 -4.28 5.13
C ARG A 263 14.37 -2.99 5.58
N ASP A 264 15.06 -1.89 5.36
CA ASP A 264 14.43 -0.57 5.42
C ASP A 264 13.34 -0.49 4.34
N LEU A 265 12.16 0.01 4.71
CA LEU A 265 11.09 0.23 3.74
C LEU A 265 11.44 1.42 2.87
N ASP A 266 11.32 1.26 1.54
CA ASP A 266 11.66 2.32 0.60
C ASP A 266 10.41 3.12 0.26
N TRP A 267 10.23 4.23 0.95
CA TRP A 267 9.18 5.17 0.59
C TRP A 267 9.38 5.72 -0.82
N SER A 268 8.27 6.03 -1.48
CA SER A 268 8.25 6.70 -2.76
C SER A 268 7.21 7.83 -2.71
N PRO A 269 7.48 9.03 -3.24
CA PRO A 269 6.51 10.13 -3.26
C PRO A 269 5.17 9.76 -3.89
N ARG A 270 5.17 8.87 -4.90
CA ARG A 270 3.96 8.29 -5.51
C ARG A 270 2.98 7.65 -4.51
N TYR A 271 3.47 7.22 -3.35
CA TYR A 271 2.63 6.62 -2.30
C TYR A 271 1.86 7.66 -1.49
N ALA A 272 2.23 8.95 -1.56
CA ALA A 272 1.51 10.03 -0.90
C ALA A 272 0.07 10.19 -1.42
N ASP A 273 -0.16 9.85 -2.68
CA ASP A 273 -1.47 9.92 -3.33
C ASP A 273 -2.36 8.68 -3.06
N HIS A 274 -1.83 7.66 -2.38
CA HIS A 274 -2.62 6.50 -1.99
C HIS A 274 -3.53 6.80 -0.79
N ALA A 275 -4.66 6.09 -0.74
CA ALA A 275 -5.45 6.03 0.49
C ALA A 275 -4.58 5.46 1.63
N PRO A 276 -4.69 5.95 2.88
CA PRO A 276 -3.83 5.52 3.97
C PRO A 276 -3.81 4.01 4.19
N GLU A 277 -4.97 3.35 4.13
CA GLU A 277 -5.06 1.89 4.22
C GLU A 277 -4.31 1.17 3.10
N ALA A 278 -4.26 1.75 1.90
CA ALA A 278 -3.51 1.18 0.78
C ALA A 278 -2.00 1.37 0.96
N ALA A 279 -1.56 2.53 1.46
CA ALA A 279 -0.15 2.78 1.79
C ALA A 279 0.32 1.84 2.92
N ALA A 280 -0.49 1.65 3.96
CA ALA A 280 -0.23 0.68 5.03
C ALA A 280 -0.10 -0.75 4.46
N ALA A 281 -1.00 -1.15 3.57
CA ALA A 281 -0.95 -2.47 2.94
C ALA A 281 0.31 -2.68 2.09
N ILE A 282 0.71 -1.68 1.30
CA ILE A 282 1.95 -1.71 0.51
C ILE A 282 3.16 -1.85 1.44
N ALA A 283 3.25 -1.02 2.49
CA ALA A 283 4.33 -1.08 3.48
C ALA A 283 4.44 -2.46 4.13
N ILE A 284 3.32 -3.05 4.54
CA ILE A 284 3.28 -4.39 5.14
C ILE A 284 3.80 -5.44 4.14
N LEU A 285 3.32 -5.39 2.89
CA LEU A 285 3.71 -6.35 1.86
C LEU A 285 5.20 -6.23 1.48
N GLU A 286 5.73 -5.02 1.41
CA GLU A 286 7.16 -4.78 1.19
C GLU A 286 8.00 -5.33 2.36
N ALA A 287 7.58 -5.09 3.60
CA ALA A 287 8.24 -5.65 4.80
C ALA A 287 8.16 -7.19 4.86
N CYS A 288 7.12 -7.79 4.24
CA CYS A 288 6.92 -9.23 4.19
C CYS A 288 7.83 -9.97 3.18
N LEU A 289 8.47 -9.28 2.23
CA LEU A 289 9.14 -9.90 1.08
C LEU A 289 10.19 -10.94 1.50
N ASP A 290 10.98 -10.62 2.53
CA ASP A 290 12.10 -11.44 3.00
C ASP A 290 11.74 -12.28 4.24
N LEU A 291 10.47 -12.27 4.67
CA LEU A 291 9.99 -13.03 5.82
C LEU A 291 9.43 -14.38 5.40
N ASP A 292 9.65 -15.37 6.26
CA ASP A 292 8.94 -16.65 6.20
C ASP A 292 7.46 -16.48 6.57
N PRO A 293 6.59 -17.47 6.30
CA PRO A 293 5.16 -17.33 6.57
C PRO A 293 4.83 -16.94 8.01
N VAL A 294 5.56 -17.48 9.00
CA VAL A 294 5.41 -17.17 10.43
C VAL A 294 5.76 -15.71 10.71
N GLY A 295 6.87 -15.22 10.16
CA GLY A 295 7.28 -13.82 10.28
C GLY A 295 6.28 -12.85 9.67
N ARG A 296 5.69 -13.19 8.52
CA ARG A 296 4.65 -12.38 7.86
C ARG A 296 3.39 -12.26 8.73
N ALA A 297 2.91 -13.37 9.28
CA ALA A 297 1.72 -13.38 10.14
C ALA A 297 2.00 -12.63 11.47
N ALA A 298 3.17 -12.82 12.06
CA ALA A 298 3.60 -12.10 13.25
C ALA A 298 3.75 -10.58 13.00
N LEU A 299 4.18 -10.16 11.81
CA LEU A 299 4.23 -8.75 11.42
C LEU A 299 2.82 -8.15 11.34
N LEU A 300 1.88 -8.84 10.65
CA LEU A 300 0.49 -8.39 10.57
C LEU A 300 -0.15 -8.23 11.96
N ALA A 301 0.07 -9.20 12.86
CA ALA A 301 -0.42 -9.12 14.23
C ALA A 301 0.20 -7.95 15.01
N ALA A 302 1.49 -7.69 14.82
CA ALA A 302 2.17 -6.57 15.47
C ALA A 302 1.71 -5.20 14.95
N VAL A 303 1.43 -5.08 13.64
CA VAL A 303 0.85 -3.85 13.08
C VAL A 303 -0.59 -3.65 13.57
N ALA A 304 -1.36 -4.73 13.70
CA ALA A 304 -2.69 -4.66 14.30
C ALA A 304 -2.63 -4.23 15.78
N ASP A 305 -1.69 -4.74 16.57
CA ASP A 305 -1.45 -4.29 17.95
C ASP A 305 -1.06 -2.79 18.02
N ARG A 306 -0.22 -2.33 17.09
CA ARG A 306 0.18 -0.93 17.00
C ARG A 306 -1.00 0.03 16.75
N SER A 307 -2.06 -0.46 16.12
CA SER A 307 -3.24 0.35 15.78
C SER A 307 -3.94 0.95 17.01
N ASP A 308 -3.89 0.29 18.17
CA ASP A 308 -4.53 0.75 19.41
C ASP A 308 -3.80 1.94 20.05
N HIS A 309 -2.60 2.25 19.56
CA HIS A 309 -1.70 3.25 20.14
C HIS A 309 -1.44 4.45 19.23
N THR A 310 -2.14 4.54 18.10
CA THR A 310 -1.90 5.55 17.07
C THR A 310 -3.21 6.21 16.61
N PRO A 311 -3.21 7.51 16.28
CA PRO A 311 -4.37 8.18 15.67
C PRO A 311 -4.83 7.53 14.36
N GLU A 312 -3.93 6.87 13.63
CA GLU A 312 -4.15 6.20 12.35
C GLU A 312 -4.64 4.75 12.49
N GLY A 313 -5.01 4.31 13.70
CA GLY A 313 -5.30 2.90 13.99
C GLY A 313 -6.33 2.25 13.04
N ALA A 314 -7.39 2.98 12.67
CA ALA A 314 -8.39 2.45 11.74
C ALA A 314 -7.81 2.15 10.34
N ASP A 315 -6.89 2.99 9.86
CA ASP A 315 -6.25 2.83 8.55
C ASP A 315 -5.21 1.70 8.58
N LEU A 316 -4.47 1.56 9.70
CA LEU A 316 -3.57 0.43 9.92
C LEU A 316 -4.32 -0.91 9.91
N LEU A 317 -5.45 -1.01 10.61
CA LEU A 317 -6.24 -2.25 10.63
C LEU A 317 -6.82 -2.60 9.25
N ARG A 318 -7.30 -1.60 8.49
CA ARG A 318 -7.73 -1.81 7.10
C ARG A 318 -6.56 -2.23 6.21
N GLY A 319 -5.39 -1.63 6.40
CA GLY A 319 -4.16 -2.02 5.72
C GLY A 319 -3.78 -3.47 6.00
N CYS A 320 -3.85 -3.92 7.25
CA CYS A 320 -3.67 -5.33 7.62
C CYS A 320 -4.65 -6.25 6.89
N ALA A 321 -5.93 -5.88 6.81
CA ALA A 321 -6.93 -6.69 6.11
C ALA A 321 -6.66 -6.77 4.60
N ILE A 322 -6.26 -5.68 3.96
CA ILE A 322 -5.87 -5.66 2.54
C ILE A 322 -4.62 -6.51 2.31
N ALA A 323 -3.57 -6.30 3.11
CA ALA A 323 -2.33 -7.06 3.01
C ALA A 323 -2.54 -8.56 3.25
N LEU A 324 -3.32 -8.95 4.26
CA LEU A 324 -3.71 -10.33 4.51
C LEU A 324 -4.45 -10.93 3.30
N GLY A 325 -5.40 -10.19 2.73
CA GLY A 325 -6.09 -10.60 1.50
C GLY A 325 -5.14 -10.88 0.34
N ARG A 326 -4.08 -10.07 0.18
CA ARG A 326 -3.03 -10.29 -0.85
C ARG A 326 -2.11 -11.47 -0.52
N LEU A 327 -1.76 -11.68 0.74
CA LEU A 327 -0.98 -12.85 1.14
C LEU A 327 -1.75 -14.16 0.90
N MET A 328 -3.06 -14.16 1.14
CA MET A 328 -3.95 -15.27 0.81
C MET A 328 -4.13 -15.52 -0.70
N GLU A 329 -3.72 -14.59 -1.58
CA GLU A 329 -3.74 -14.75 -3.05
C GLU A 329 -2.48 -15.41 -3.61
N GLN A 330 -1.42 -15.55 -2.80
CA GLN A 330 -0.19 -16.20 -3.25
C GLN A 330 -0.46 -17.66 -3.62
N PRO A 331 0.29 -18.23 -4.59
CA PRO A 331 0.08 -19.60 -5.06
C PRO A 331 0.17 -20.59 -3.90
N GLY A 332 -0.98 -21.05 -3.46
CA GLY A 332 -1.19 -21.93 -2.32
C GLY A 332 -2.63 -22.39 -2.31
N GLU A 333 -2.85 -23.65 -1.91
CA GLU A 333 -4.18 -24.22 -1.76
C GLU A 333 -4.95 -23.50 -0.63
N ALA A 334 -6.28 -23.63 -0.60
CA ALA A 334 -7.13 -22.95 0.37
C ALA A 334 -6.74 -23.19 1.85
N GLU A 335 -6.03 -24.28 2.13
CA GLU A 335 -5.41 -24.59 3.43
C GLU A 335 -4.38 -23.52 3.85
N GLY A 336 -3.49 -23.10 2.94
CA GLY A 336 -2.48 -22.07 3.24
C GLY A 336 -3.10 -20.70 3.50
N ALA A 337 -4.15 -20.36 2.74
CA ALA A 337 -4.93 -19.14 2.99
C ALA A 337 -5.64 -19.18 4.36
N ALA A 338 -6.20 -20.34 4.73
CA ALA A 338 -6.82 -20.54 6.04
C ALA A 338 -5.80 -20.48 7.18
N TRP A 339 -4.57 -20.97 6.97
CA TRP A 339 -3.49 -20.85 7.97
C TRP A 339 -3.20 -19.39 8.31
N TYR A 340 -3.00 -18.53 7.31
CA TYR A 340 -2.78 -17.09 7.53
C TYR A 340 -3.95 -16.42 8.26
N LEU A 341 -5.19 -16.77 7.88
CA LEU A 341 -6.37 -16.21 8.51
C LEU A 341 -6.56 -16.69 9.96
N ASN A 342 -6.31 -17.98 10.23
CA ASN A 342 -6.36 -18.53 11.59
C ASN A 342 -5.35 -17.81 12.49
N ASP A 343 -4.10 -17.71 12.07
CA ASP A 343 -3.02 -17.10 12.86
C ASP A 343 -3.33 -15.62 13.15
N TYR A 344 -3.76 -14.86 12.14
CA TYR A 344 -4.17 -13.47 12.33
C TYR A 344 -5.36 -13.31 13.28
N VAL A 345 -6.39 -14.15 13.15
CA VAL A 345 -7.59 -14.09 14.01
C VAL A 345 -7.26 -14.48 15.44
N GLU A 346 -6.45 -15.51 15.66
CA GLU A 346 -6.06 -15.96 16.99
C GLU A 346 -5.14 -14.95 17.69
N ALA A 347 -4.19 -14.34 16.97
CA ALA A 347 -3.32 -13.29 17.50
C ALA A 347 -4.07 -11.99 17.86
N ASN A 348 -5.29 -11.81 17.33
CA ASN A 348 -6.15 -10.64 17.56
C ASN A 348 -7.45 -11.00 18.28
N ALA A 349 -7.48 -12.09 19.05
CA ALA A 349 -8.68 -12.56 19.74
C ALA A 349 -9.28 -11.53 20.71
N ASP A 350 -8.46 -10.63 21.26
CA ASP A 350 -8.84 -9.54 22.16
C ASP A 350 -9.18 -8.22 21.41
N ARG A 351 -9.00 -8.18 20.08
CA ARG A 351 -9.25 -7.00 19.21
C ARG A 351 -10.38 -7.27 18.22
N PRO A 352 -11.66 -7.22 18.63
CA PRO A 352 -12.79 -7.55 17.77
C PRO A 352 -12.90 -6.67 16.51
N ALA A 353 -12.41 -5.42 16.55
CA ALA A 353 -12.36 -4.54 15.39
C ALA A 353 -11.42 -5.06 14.29
N ALA A 354 -10.25 -5.59 14.67
CA ALA A 354 -9.30 -6.19 13.74
C ALA A 354 -9.88 -7.47 13.09
N VAL A 355 -10.51 -8.32 13.91
CA VAL A 355 -11.15 -9.56 13.46
C VAL A 355 -12.34 -9.28 12.52
N ALA A 356 -13.13 -8.25 12.80
CA ALA A 356 -14.30 -7.88 11.99
C ALA A 356 -13.93 -7.44 10.55
N LEU A 357 -12.78 -6.79 10.38
CA LEU A 357 -12.30 -6.34 9.08
C LEU A 357 -11.90 -7.51 8.16
N VAL A 358 -11.43 -8.61 8.74
CA VAL A 358 -11.00 -9.80 7.98
C VAL A 358 -12.07 -10.88 7.85
N ALA A 359 -13.23 -10.72 8.49
CA ALA A 359 -14.29 -11.74 8.50
C ALA A 359 -14.77 -12.14 7.10
N GLY A 360 -14.78 -11.20 6.14
CA GLY A 360 -15.11 -11.51 4.74
C GLY A 360 -14.11 -12.43 4.05
N LEU A 361 -12.84 -12.44 4.46
CA LEU A 361 -11.80 -13.28 3.85
C LEU A 361 -12.03 -14.77 4.09
N ALA A 362 -12.76 -15.13 5.14
CA ALA A 362 -13.15 -16.51 5.40
C ALA A 362 -14.08 -17.06 4.32
N LEU A 363 -14.83 -16.20 3.62
CA LEU A 363 -15.76 -16.56 2.55
C LEU A 363 -15.07 -16.74 1.19
N ARG A 364 -13.74 -16.73 1.13
CA ARG A 364 -13.04 -17.16 -0.08
C ARG A 364 -13.28 -18.65 -0.32
N GLU A 365 -13.27 -19.03 -1.59
CA GLU A 365 -13.55 -20.40 -2.00
C GLU A 365 -12.60 -21.38 -1.31
N GLY A 366 -13.17 -22.40 -0.66
CA GLY A 366 -12.42 -23.46 0.00
C GLY A 366 -11.77 -23.11 1.34
N VAL A 367 -11.85 -21.88 1.86
CA VAL A 367 -11.15 -21.48 3.11
C VAL A 367 -11.85 -21.99 4.38
N LEU A 368 -13.18 -21.79 4.51
CA LEU A 368 -13.95 -22.16 5.71
C LEU A 368 -13.73 -23.61 6.23
N PRO A 369 -13.59 -24.65 5.39
CA PRO A 369 -13.33 -26.01 5.85
C PRO A 369 -12.03 -26.19 6.65
N TRP A 370 -11.03 -25.34 6.42
CA TRP A 370 -9.70 -25.41 7.04
C TRP A 370 -9.55 -24.48 8.26
N MET A 371 -10.59 -23.72 8.57
CA MET A 371 -10.58 -22.80 9.70
C MET A 371 -10.62 -23.55 11.03
N SER A 372 -9.84 -23.08 12.01
CA SER A 372 -9.86 -23.63 13.37
C SER A 372 -11.22 -23.37 14.03
N ALA A 373 -11.60 -24.26 14.94
CA ALA A 373 -12.82 -24.09 15.74
C ALA A 373 -12.86 -22.75 16.48
N GLN A 374 -11.71 -22.34 17.02
CA GLN A 374 -11.56 -21.10 17.78
C GLN A 374 -11.66 -19.88 16.86
N SER A 375 -10.96 -19.87 15.73
CA SER A 375 -11.02 -18.77 14.77
C SER A 375 -12.42 -18.60 14.18
N LEU A 376 -13.14 -19.69 13.92
CA LEU A 376 -14.55 -19.63 13.49
C LEU A 376 -15.45 -18.98 14.55
N ASP A 377 -15.25 -19.29 15.83
CA ASP A 377 -16.04 -18.70 16.92
C ASP A 377 -15.74 -17.20 17.07
N LEU A 378 -14.47 -16.80 16.92
CA LEU A 378 -14.05 -15.39 16.93
C LEU A 378 -14.61 -14.61 15.73
N LEU A 379 -14.52 -15.17 14.53
CA LEU A 379 -15.09 -14.58 13.31
C LEU A 379 -16.62 -14.49 13.39
N ALA A 380 -17.27 -15.51 13.94
CA ALA A 380 -18.71 -15.50 14.20
C ALA A 380 -19.11 -14.33 15.10
N PHE A 381 -18.38 -14.12 16.21
CA PHE A 381 -18.59 -12.98 17.10
C PHE A 381 -18.34 -11.64 16.40
N ALA A 382 -17.34 -11.59 15.51
CA ALA A 382 -16.96 -10.40 14.75
C ALA A 382 -17.83 -10.10 13.51
N GLY A 383 -18.95 -10.82 13.31
CA GLY A 383 -19.91 -10.52 12.24
C GLY A 383 -19.77 -11.36 10.97
N LEU A 384 -19.09 -12.52 11.00
CA LEU A 384 -19.05 -13.45 9.85
C LEU A 384 -20.46 -13.85 9.37
N ALA A 385 -21.42 -14.00 10.29
CA ALA A 385 -22.80 -14.32 9.94
C ALA A 385 -23.47 -13.21 9.11
N ASP A 386 -23.16 -11.94 9.34
CA ASP A 386 -23.64 -10.83 8.50
C ASP A 386 -23.07 -10.91 7.09
N ARG A 387 -21.76 -11.15 7.00
CA ARG A 387 -21.05 -11.27 5.72
C ARG A 387 -21.60 -12.44 4.90
N LEU A 388 -21.78 -13.58 5.55
CA LEU A 388 -22.35 -14.78 4.93
C LEU A 388 -23.82 -14.58 4.52
N ALA A 389 -24.58 -13.78 5.28
CA ALA A 389 -25.96 -13.46 4.95
C ALA A 389 -26.07 -12.52 3.74
N ALA A 390 -25.12 -11.61 3.56
CA ALA A 390 -25.00 -10.78 2.36
C ALA A 390 -24.58 -11.60 1.14
N GLU A 391 -23.75 -12.63 1.32
CA GLU A 391 -23.26 -13.51 0.25
C GLU A 391 -24.20 -14.70 0.01
N ALA A 392 -25.39 -14.43 -0.51
CA ALA A 392 -26.44 -15.44 -0.69
C ALA A 392 -26.01 -16.63 -1.57
N ALA A 393 -25.06 -16.44 -2.50
CA ALA A 393 -24.56 -17.48 -3.40
C ALA A 393 -23.56 -18.45 -2.73
N TYR A 394 -23.12 -18.20 -1.49
CA TYR A 394 -22.11 -19.04 -0.85
C TYR A 394 -22.57 -20.51 -0.70
N PRO A 395 -21.76 -21.50 -1.12
CA PRO A 395 -22.13 -22.91 -1.12
C PRO A 395 -22.03 -23.53 0.28
N LEU A 396 -23.04 -23.35 1.13
CA LEU A 396 -23.08 -23.93 2.49
C LEU A 396 -22.99 -25.46 2.52
N ASP A 397 -23.40 -26.10 1.43
CA ASP A 397 -23.56 -27.56 1.32
C ASP A 397 -22.20 -28.26 1.21
N SER A 398 -21.17 -27.56 0.71
CA SER A 398 -19.80 -28.07 0.62
C SER A 398 -19.03 -28.00 1.95
N LEU A 399 -19.58 -27.30 2.96
CA LEU A 399 -18.92 -27.15 4.25
C LEU A 399 -19.01 -28.43 5.10
N PRO A 400 -18.03 -28.70 5.98
CA PRO A 400 -18.18 -29.74 6.99
C PRO A 400 -19.40 -29.49 7.90
N ALA A 401 -20.08 -30.57 8.33
CA ALA A 401 -21.24 -30.49 9.22
C ALA A 401 -20.96 -29.69 10.52
N ALA A 402 -19.77 -29.88 11.10
CA ALA A 402 -19.34 -29.14 12.29
C ALA A 402 -19.25 -27.63 12.03
N THR A 403 -18.74 -27.22 10.88
CA THR A 403 -18.65 -25.82 10.46
C THR A 403 -20.04 -25.22 10.27
N ARG A 404 -20.94 -25.93 9.58
CA ARG A 404 -22.35 -25.49 9.42
C ARG A 404 -23.04 -25.27 10.77
N LEU A 405 -22.86 -26.19 11.72
CA LEU A 405 -23.45 -26.09 13.05
C LEU A 405 -22.92 -24.90 13.86
N ARG A 406 -21.64 -24.54 13.71
CA ARG A 406 -21.06 -23.33 14.32
C ARG A 406 -21.64 -22.07 13.70
N LEU A 407 -21.71 -22.00 12.37
CA LEU A 407 -22.32 -20.88 11.65
C LEU A 407 -23.80 -20.71 12.02
N LEU A 408 -24.54 -21.81 12.21
CA LEU A 408 -25.92 -21.77 12.69
C LEU A 408 -26.01 -21.11 14.05
N LYS A 409 -25.15 -21.49 15.01
CA LYS A 409 -25.12 -20.86 16.34
C LYS A 409 -24.84 -19.36 16.26
N ALA A 410 -23.92 -18.95 15.39
CA ALA A 410 -23.59 -17.55 15.17
C ALA A 410 -24.78 -16.76 14.59
N ALA A 411 -25.48 -17.34 13.62
CA ALA A 411 -26.60 -16.68 12.94
C ALA A 411 -27.82 -16.43 13.85
N ILE A 412 -27.91 -17.09 15.00
CA ILE A 412 -29.03 -16.96 15.96
C ILE A 412 -29.01 -15.61 16.71
N GLN A 413 -27.87 -14.92 16.86
CA GLN A 413 -27.73 -13.73 17.73
C GLN A 413 -27.35 -12.43 17.00
N PRO A 414 -28.10 -11.32 17.15
CA PRO A 414 -29.56 -11.21 17.08
C PRO A 414 -30.01 -11.15 15.61
N ALA A 415 -30.88 -12.07 15.20
CA ALA A 415 -31.37 -12.23 13.82
C ALA A 415 -32.42 -11.17 13.41
N GLY A 416 -32.15 -9.88 13.65
CA GLY A 416 -33.08 -8.78 13.35
C GLY A 416 -33.19 -8.43 11.85
N ALA A 417 -32.14 -8.64 11.06
CA ALA A 417 -32.11 -8.34 9.63
C ALA A 417 -32.68 -9.50 8.78
N ALA A 418 -33.38 -9.16 7.69
CA ALA A 418 -33.99 -10.14 6.77
C ALA A 418 -32.96 -11.09 6.15
N GLU A 419 -31.76 -10.58 5.87
CA GLU A 419 -30.61 -11.34 5.36
C GLU A 419 -30.19 -12.43 6.35
N ARG A 420 -30.00 -12.08 7.64
CA ARG A 420 -29.66 -13.07 8.69
C ARG A 420 -30.76 -14.10 8.85
N ARG A 421 -32.03 -13.69 8.77
CA ARG A 421 -33.16 -14.63 8.80
C ARG A 421 -33.06 -15.65 7.67
N ARG A 422 -32.80 -15.20 6.43
CA ARG A 422 -32.60 -16.10 5.28
C ARG A 422 -31.46 -17.09 5.51
N LEU A 423 -30.32 -16.60 6.01
CA LEU A 423 -29.17 -17.45 6.34
C LEU A 423 -29.53 -18.51 7.39
N THR A 424 -30.17 -18.12 8.50
CA THR A 424 -30.56 -19.04 9.57
C THR A 424 -31.50 -20.13 9.07
N VAL A 425 -32.49 -19.79 8.24
CA VAL A 425 -33.42 -20.77 7.65
C VAL A 425 -32.69 -21.76 6.74
N ARG A 426 -31.76 -21.28 5.89
CA ARG A 426 -30.93 -22.14 5.05
C ARG A 426 -30.05 -23.09 5.89
N LEU A 427 -29.39 -22.56 6.91
CA LEU A 427 -28.53 -23.35 7.81
C LEU A 427 -29.33 -24.39 8.62
N ILE A 428 -30.57 -24.10 9.01
CA ILE A 428 -31.46 -25.09 9.65
C ILE A 428 -31.71 -26.25 8.68
N GLY A 429 -32.06 -25.96 7.42
CA GLY A 429 -32.30 -26.97 6.39
C GLY A 429 -31.10 -27.89 6.16
N GLN A 430 -29.89 -27.32 6.14
CA GLN A 430 -28.65 -28.06 5.91
C GLN A 430 -28.10 -28.78 7.16
N CYS A 431 -28.38 -28.27 8.37
CA CYS A 431 -27.93 -28.91 9.60
C CYS A 431 -28.86 -30.03 10.07
N LEU A 432 -30.18 -29.93 9.83
CA LEU A 432 -31.18 -30.88 10.34
C LEU A 432 -30.89 -32.37 10.07
N PRO A 433 -30.35 -32.78 8.90
CA PRO A 433 -30.00 -34.17 8.64
C PRO A 433 -28.84 -34.69 9.49
N GLU A 434 -28.05 -33.81 10.11
CA GLU A 434 -26.81 -34.16 10.79
C GLU A 434 -27.05 -34.70 12.22
N PRO A 435 -26.32 -35.75 12.63
CA PRO A 435 -26.41 -36.27 13.99
C PRO A 435 -25.98 -35.20 15.01
N GLY A 436 -26.83 -34.94 16.01
CA GLY A 436 -26.59 -33.93 17.06
C GLY A 436 -27.08 -32.51 16.72
N ALA A 437 -27.62 -32.27 15.52
CA ALA A 437 -28.11 -30.96 15.12
C ALA A 437 -29.47 -30.57 15.72
N SER A 438 -30.24 -31.52 16.26
CA SER A 438 -31.62 -31.29 16.71
C SER A 438 -31.72 -30.20 17.79
N LYS A 439 -30.77 -30.14 18.73
CA LYS A 439 -30.76 -29.10 19.78
C LYS A 439 -30.45 -27.70 19.22
N PRO A 440 -29.35 -27.46 18.49
CA PRO A 440 -29.05 -26.14 17.92
C PRO A 440 -30.10 -25.70 16.88
N CYS A 441 -30.61 -26.60 16.03
CA CYS A 441 -31.72 -26.28 15.13
C CYS A 441 -33.00 -25.91 15.91
N GLY A 442 -33.28 -26.59 17.02
CA GLY A 442 -34.41 -26.25 17.92
C GLY A 442 -34.31 -24.86 18.51
N GLN A 443 -33.12 -24.49 18.98
CA GLN A 443 -32.83 -23.14 19.48
C GLN A 443 -33.00 -22.09 18.36
N ALA A 444 -32.51 -22.38 17.15
CA ALA A 444 -32.65 -21.48 16.01
C ALA A 444 -34.11 -21.26 15.60
N VAL A 445 -34.90 -22.34 15.52
CA VAL A 445 -36.34 -22.26 15.22
C VAL A 445 -37.06 -21.47 16.30
N ALA A 446 -36.80 -21.72 17.58
CA ALA A 446 -37.40 -20.97 18.68
C ALA A 446 -37.06 -19.46 18.60
N ALA A 447 -35.80 -19.12 18.30
CA ALA A 447 -35.37 -17.74 18.13
C ALA A 447 -36.07 -17.05 16.93
N LEU A 448 -36.20 -17.74 15.79
CA LEU A 448 -36.95 -17.22 14.64
C LEU A 448 -38.42 -17.00 14.99
N LEU A 449 -39.06 -17.95 15.68
CA LEU A 449 -40.46 -17.88 16.10
C LEU A 449 -40.76 -16.75 17.11
N ALA A 450 -39.75 -16.25 17.83
CA ALA A 450 -39.89 -15.13 18.75
C ALA A 450 -39.89 -13.74 18.07
N LEU A 451 -39.40 -13.65 16.82
CA LEU A 451 -39.38 -12.40 16.04
C LEU A 451 -40.73 -12.15 15.32
N PRO A 452 -40.98 -10.98 14.71
CA PRO A 452 -42.17 -10.79 13.85
C PRO A 452 -42.17 -11.74 12.64
N ALA A 453 -43.34 -12.16 12.15
CA ALA A 453 -43.44 -13.03 10.97
C ALA A 453 -42.85 -12.36 9.71
N GLY A 454 -42.19 -13.16 8.88
CA GLY A 454 -41.54 -12.69 7.65
C GLY A 454 -41.63 -13.73 6.53
N PRO A 455 -41.48 -13.32 5.26
CA PRO A 455 -41.69 -14.21 4.11
C PRO A 455 -40.73 -15.40 4.07
N GLU A 456 -39.56 -15.30 4.70
CA GLU A 456 -38.55 -16.36 4.76
C GLU A 456 -39.00 -17.58 5.60
N ASP A 457 -39.91 -17.35 6.56
CA ASP A 457 -40.38 -18.39 7.48
C ASP A 457 -41.11 -19.52 6.73
N ALA A 458 -41.59 -19.22 5.52
CA ALA A 458 -42.11 -20.15 4.53
C ALA A 458 -41.21 -21.39 4.34
N ALA A 459 -39.88 -21.19 4.24
CA ALA A 459 -38.94 -22.28 4.00
C ALA A 459 -38.75 -23.20 5.23
N LEU A 460 -39.27 -22.83 6.40
CA LEU A 460 -39.33 -23.70 7.59
C LEU A 460 -40.47 -24.73 7.51
N ALA A 461 -41.35 -24.68 6.51
CA ALA A 461 -42.50 -25.57 6.34
C ALA A 461 -42.12 -27.00 5.88
N THR A 462 -41.21 -27.66 6.61
CA THR A 462 -40.71 -29.01 6.30
C THR A 462 -41.10 -30.01 7.41
N PRO A 463 -41.26 -31.31 7.08
CA PRO A 463 -41.56 -32.34 8.08
C PRO A 463 -40.51 -32.42 9.19
N ALA A 464 -39.23 -32.28 8.85
CA ALA A 464 -38.13 -32.33 9.80
C ALA A 464 -38.16 -31.17 10.83
N VAL A 465 -38.48 -29.95 10.38
CA VAL A 465 -38.67 -28.82 11.30
C VAL A 465 -39.90 -29.04 12.17
N TYR A 466 -40.99 -29.55 11.61
CA TYR A 466 -42.20 -29.85 12.37
C TYR A 466 -41.96 -30.89 13.47
N ASP A 467 -41.22 -31.97 13.18
CA ASP A 467 -40.88 -32.98 14.19
C ASP A 467 -40.03 -32.41 15.32
N LEU A 468 -39.11 -31.51 14.98
CA LEU A 468 -38.28 -30.80 15.93
C LEU A 468 -39.10 -29.84 16.82
N VAL A 469 -40.06 -29.12 16.25
CA VAL A 469 -41.01 -28.28 17.02
C VAL A 469 -41.97 -29.15 17.86
N ARG A 470 -42.40 -30.30 17.34
CA ARG A 470 -43.26 -31.25 18.05
C ARG A 470 -42.59 -31.79 19.31
N ALA A 471 -41.29 -32.10 19.23
CA ALA A 471 -40.49 -32.52 20.37
C ALA A 471 -40.34 -31.40 21.43
N ALA A 472 -40.39 -30.12 21.03
CA ALA A 472 -40.30 -28.97 21.94
C ALA A 472 -41.60 -28.66 22.71
N GLY A 473 -42.72 -29.30 22.36
CA GLY A 473 -43.97 -29.25 23.12
C GLY A 473 -45.13 -28.45 22.51
N PRO A 474 -46.29 -28.38 23.18
CA PRO A 474 -47.53 -27.80 22.63
C PRO A 474 -47.43 -26.30 22.29
N ALA A 475 -46.76 -25.51 23.12
CA ALA A 475 -46.62 -24.07 22.92
C ALA A 475 -45.82 -23.75 21.64
N ALA A 476 -44.70 -24.45 21.42
CA ALA A 476 -43.89 -24.30 20.21
C ALA A 476 -44.65 -24.73 18.95
N ARG A 477 -45.41 -25.83 19.02
CA ARG A 477 -46.29 -26.27 17.92
C ARG A 477 -47.34 -25.24 17.55
N SER A 478 -47.99 -24.62 18.53
CA SER A 478 -49.00 -23.59 18.30
C SER A 478 -48.39 -22.36 17.62
N ALA A 479 -47.25 -21.88 18.12
CA ALA A 479 -46.53 -20.75 17.53
C ALA A 479 -46.10 -21.03 16.08
N TYR A 480 -45.55 -22.23 15.82
CA TYR A 480 -45.16 -22.64 14.47
C TYR A 480 -46.37 -22.78 13.53
N ALA A 481 -47.47 -23.39 13.98
CA ALA A 481 -48.66 -23.57 13.15
C ALA A 481 -49.31 -22.22 12.78
N ALA A 482 -49.45 -21.31 13.74
CA ALA A 482 -50.01 -19.98 13.52
C ALA A 482 -49.17 -19.16 12.51
N ARG A 483 -47.86 -19.36 12.50
CA ARG A 483 -46.91 -18.53 11.75
C ARG A 483 -46.49 -19.10 10.41
N VAL A 484 -46.19 -20.39 10.36
CA VAL A 484 -45.60 -21.05 9.19
C VAL A 484 -46.66 -21.81 8.41
N LEU A 485 -47.63 -22.45 9.08
CA LEU A 485 -48.63 -23.28 8.41
C LEU A 485 -49.90 -22.50 8.01
N SER A 486 -50.41 -21.59 8.85
CA SER A 486 -51.65 -20.86 8.57
C SER A 486 -51.57 -19.95 7.33
N PRO A 487 -50.52 -19.13 7.11
CA PRO A 487 -50.41 -18.30 5.90
C PRO A 487 -50.23 -19.13 4.62
N VAL A 488 -49.50 -20.26 4.73
CA VAL A 488 -49.30 -21.20 3.62
C VAL A 488 -50.61 -21.88 3.23
N LEU A 489 -51.43 -22.29 4.20
CA LEU A 489 -52.75 -22.87 3.95
C LEU A 489 -53.77 -21.84 3.41
N ARG A 490 -53.59 -20.55 3.69
CA ARG A 490 -54.45 -19.46 3.19
C ARG A 490 -54.05 -18.92 1.81
N ASN A 491 -53.04 -19.49 1.16
CA ASN A 491 -52.47 -19.01 -0.11
C ASN A 491 -51.91 -17.56 -0.03
N GLU A 492 -51.59 -17.06 1.16
CA GLU A 492 -51.11 -15.68 1.36
C GLU A 492 -49.61 -15.51 1.05
N VAL A 493 -48.88 -16.61 0.86
CA VAL A 493 -47.46 -16.63 0.48
C VAL A 493 -47.30 -17.39 -0.83
N GLN A 494 -46.76 -16.74 -1.87
CA GLN A 494 -46.38 -17.43 -3.12
C GLN A 494 -45.20 -18.39 -2.84
N MET A 495 -45.51 -19.68 -2.76
CA MET A 495 -44.51 -20.74 -2.58
C MET A 495 -44.31 -21.56 -3.85
N PRO A 496 -43.11 -22.11 -4.09
CA PRO A 496 -42.92 -23.18 -5.06
C PRO A 496 -43.85 -24.36 -4.74
N LYS A 497 -44.47 -24.96 -5.76
CA LYS A 497 -45.50 -26.01 -5.63
C LYS A 497 -45.08 -27.18 -4.73
N GLN A 498 -43.79 -27.55 -4.72
CA GLN A 498 -43.26 -28.61 -3.85
C GLN A 498 -43.28 -28.24 -2.35
N ALA A 499 -42.93 -27.00 -1.99
CA ALA A 499 -42.95 -26.53 -0.61
C ALA A 499 -44.38 -26.45 -0.07
N TYR A 500 -45.33 -25.98 -0.90
CA TYR A 500 -46.76 -25.94 -0.58
C TYR A 500 -47.33 -27.34 -0.29
N VAL A 501 -47.03 -28.33 -1.14
CA VAL A 501 -47.49 -29.73 -0.95
C VAL A 501 -46.88 -30.36 0.30
N SER A 502 -45.60 -30.09 0.60
CA SER A 502 -44.93 -30.55 1.81
C SER A 502 -45.54 -29.95 3.08
N ALA A 503 -45.81 -28.64 3.07
CA ALA A 503 -46.47 -27.94 4.16
C ALA A 503 -47.89 -28.46 4.43
N LEU A 504 -48.67 -28.74 3.37
CA LEU A 504 -50.02 -29.33 3.46
C LEU A 504 -49.99 -30.74 4.07
N LYS A 505 -49.07 -31.61 3.63
CA LYS A 505 -48.90 -32.95 4.22
C LYS A 505 -48.54 -32.86 5.72
N THR A 506 -47.65 -31.93 6.06
CA THR A 506 -47.22 -31.70 7.44
C THR A 506 -48.37 -31.17 8.31
N ALA A 507 -49.16 -30.22 7.80
CA ALA A 507 -50.35 -29.69 8.47
C ALA A 507 -51.44 -30.75 8.66
N LEU A 508 -51.68 -31.61 7.66
CA LEU A 508 -52.63 -32.72 7.75
C LEU A 508 -52.21 -33.74 8.83
N HIS A 509 -50.93 -34.04 8.94
CA HIS A 509 -50.42 -34.87 10.04
C HIS A 509 -50.52 -34.19 11.42
N ALA A 510 -50.39 -32.86 11.49
CA ALA A 510 -50.51 -32.09 12.72
C ALA A 510 -51.96 -32.05 13.26
N VAL A 511 -52.95 -31.98 12.37
CA VAL A 511 -54.38 -31.96 12.70
C VAL A 511 -54.92 -33.37 12.98
N GLY A 512 -54.35 -34.41 12.36
CA GLY A 512 -54.79 -35.80 12.53
C GLY A 512 -54.26 -36.54 13.77
N GLY A 513 -53.41 -35.92 14.60
CA GLY A 513 -52.75 -36.57 15.75
C GLY A 513 -53.52 -36.53 17.08
N GLY A 514 -54.75 -36.01 17.11
CA GLY A 514 -55.59 -35.94 18.30
C GLY A 514 -57.00 -36.44 18.01
N GLY A 515 -57.23 -37.72 18.27
CA GLY A 515 -58.58 -38.30 18.36
C GLY A 515 -58.95 -39.27 17.25
N ARG A 516 -58.66 -40.55 17.48
CA ARG A 516 -59.71 -41.50 17.90
C ARG A 516 -59.20 -42.31 19.07
#